data_AF-A0A7X7YUB0-F1
#
_entry.id   AF-A0A7X7YUB0-F1
#
_cell.length_a   1.000
_cell.length_b   1.000
_cell.length_c   1.000
_cell.angle_alpha   90.00
_cell.angle_beta   90.00
_cell.angle_gamma   90.00
#
_symmetry.space_group_name_H-M   'P 1'
#
loop_
_entity.id
_entity.type
_entity.pdbx_description
1 polymer ?
#
loop_
_entity_poly.entity_id
_entity_poly.type
_entity_poly.pdbx_seq_one_letter_code
_entity_poly.pdbx_strand_id
1 'polypeptide(L)'
;MKPKIRVIPLGGAAEIGANSYYISWEKNDGRIFSLLLDAGMRGDGPSVENLPDFSKLDTKVDAVIISHAHNDHIGSLPFVLKNFLKDDGKIYMTSKTSIIAAKTLKDSAKIVSGKGKFSSVIKKLYSNQNMDDIIDRTIKVDYNNEIKLNDDIRMVFYDAGHVYGSSSILLKDENFSLFYTGDFNCAETFIHNGVRIPDNLTADIMITETTNYSKSEANLKNQEKI
;
A
#
# COMPACT_ATOMS: atom_id res chain seq x y z
N MET A 1 -25.71 -6.11 -11.34
CA MET A 1 -24.86 -6.02 -12.55
C MET A 1 -23.48 -5.58 -12.10
N LYS A 2 -22.41 -6.26 -12.55
CA LYS A 2 -21.04 -6.02 -12.04
C LYS A 2 -20.56 -4.60 -12.32
N PRO A 3 -19.84 -3.95 -11.39
CA PRO A 3 -19.18 -2.66 -11.64
C PRO A 3 -18.11 -2.78 -12.73
N LYS A 4 -17.77 -1.66 -13.36
CA LYS A 4 -16.63 -1.57 -14.25
C LYS A 4 -15.38 -1.24 -13.42
N ILE A 5 -14.44 -2.17 -13.42
CA ILE A 5 -13.21 -2.09 -12.62
C ILE A 5 -12.03 -1.81 -13.53
N ARG A 6 -11.21 -0.81 -13.18
CA ARG A 6 -9.94 -0.52 -13.86
C ARG A 6 -8.81 -0.67 -12.84
N VAL A 7 -7.83 -1.50 -13.18
CA VAL A 7 -6.59 -1.69 -12.42
C VAL A 7 -5.43 -1.17 -13.27
N ILE A 8 -4.65 -0.24 -12.75
CA ILE A 8 -3.47 0.31 -13.43
C ILE A 8 -2.26 0.15 -12.50
N PRO A 9 -1.27 -0.66 -12.87
CA PRO A 9 0.01 -0.66 -12.17
C PRO A 9 0.76 0.66 -12.47
N LEU A 10 1.02 1.43 -11.42
CA LEU A 10 1.84 2.65 -11.49
C LEU A 10 3.30 2.33 -11.20
N GLY A 11 3.56 1.33 -10.36
CA GLY A 11 4.87 0.74 -10.11
C GLY A 11 4.72 -0.63 -9.44
N GLY A 12 5.82 -1.38 -9.34
CA GLY A 12 5.81 -2.75 -8.79
C GLY A 12 5.38 -3.84 -9.78
N ALA A 13 5.16 -3.50 -11.05
CA ALA A 13 4.84 -4.46 -12.12
C ALA A 13 6.03 -4.57 -13.09
N ALA A 14 6.56 -5.78 -13.26
CA ALA A 14 7.79 -6.06 -13.99
C ALA A 14 9.05 -5.37 -13.42
N GLU A 15 9.01 -4.98 -12.14
CA GLU A 15 10.10 -4.40 -11.38
C GLU A 15 9.97 -4.76 -9.89
N ILE A 16 11.04 -4.53 -9.12
CA ILE A 16 10.99 -4.64 -7.65
C ILE A 16 10.93 -3.23 -7.05
N GLY A 17 9.90 -3.02 -6.23
CA GLY A 17 9.66 -1.79 -5.49
C GLY A 17 8.82 -0.76 -6.23
N ALA A 18 8.63 0.42 -5.60
CA ALA A 18 7.65 1.42 -6.03
C ALA A 18 6.23 0.86 -6.18
N ASN A 19 5.83 -0.06 -5.30
CA ASN A 19 4.54 -0.71 -5.37
C ASN A 19 3.42 0.33 -5.22
N SER A 20 2.63 0.48 -6.26
CA SER A 20 1.44 1.33 -6.25
C SER A 20 0.51 0.95 -7.39
N TYR A 21 -0.73 0.62 -7.04
CA TYR A 21 -1.75 0.17 -7.99
C TYR A 21 -2.98 1.07 -7.86
N TYR A 22 -3.35 1.71 -8.96
CA TYR A 22 -4.59 2.48 -9.02
C TYR A 22 -5.77 1.57 -9.34
N ILE A 23 -6.81 1.68 -8.52
CA ILE A 23 -8.06 0.97 -8.68
C ILE A 23 -9.18 2.00 -8.86
N SER A 24 -9.95 1.88 -9.92
CA SER A 24 -11.19 2.64 -10.12
C SER A 24 -12.38 1.69 -10.15
N TRP A 25 -13.41 2.06 -9.40
CA TRP A 25 -14.65 1.32 -9.20
C TRP A 25 -15.80 2.18 -9.73
N GLU A 26 -16.16 1.99 -11.00
CA GLU A 26 -17.25 2.68 -11.67
C GLU A 26 -18.53 1.85 -11.54
N LYS A 27 -19.52 2.38 -10.81
CA LYS A 27 -20.83 1.76 -10.63
C LYS A 27 -21.71 2.03 -11.85
N ASN A 28 -22.77 1.23 -12.01
CA ASN A 28 -23.68 1.35 -13.16
C ASN A 28 -24.46 2.67 -13.20
N ASP A 29 -24.56 3.37 -12.06
CA ASP A 29 -25.17 4.70 -11.95
C ASP A 29 -24.19 5.84 -12.29
N GLY A 30 -22.96 5.52 -12.71
CA GLY A 30 -21.91 6.46 -13.10
C GLY A 30 -21.06 6.99 -11.94
N ARG A 31 -21.34 6.64 -10.68
CA ARG A 31 -20.49 7.02 -9.55
C ARG A 31 -19.15 6.27 -9.63
N ILE A 32 -18.06 6.99 -9.41
CA ILE A 32 -16.69 6.43 -9.43
C ILE A 32 -16.08 6.59 -8.04
N PHE A 33 -15.60 5.49 -7.47
CA PHE A 33 -14.71 5.50 -6.32
C PHE A 33 -13.33 5.01 -6.73
N SER A 34 -12.29 5.75 -6.38
CA SER A 34 -10.92 5.48 -6.80
C SER A 34 -9.97 5.44 -5.62
N LEU A 35 -9.00 4.53 -5.66
CA LEU A 35 -8.04 4.36 -4.58
C LEU A 35 -6.67 3.92 -5.11
N LEU A 36 -5.66 4.09 -4.26
CA LEU A 36 -4.36 3.47 -4.43
C LEU A 36 -4.17 2.33 -3.44
N LEU A 37 -3.70 1.19 -3.93
CA LEU A 37 -3.10 0.13 -3.11
C LEU A 37 -1.59 0.38 -3.08
N ASP A 38 -1.06 0.64 -1.90
CA ASP A 38 0.31 1.09 -1.65
C ASP A 38 0.74 2.37 -2.38
N ALA A 39 1.76 3.01 -1.82
CA ALA A 39 2.38 4.24 -2.31
C ALA A 39 3.89 4.13 -2.12
N GLY A 40 4.51 3.20 -2.84
CA GLY A 40 5.92 2.85 -2.74
C GLY A 40 6.89 3.82 -3.38
N MET A 41 8.20 3.56 -3.19
CA MET A 41 9.29 4.22 -3.90
C MET A 41 10.43 3.22 -4.23
N ARG A 42 11.12 3.40 -5.37
CA ARG A 42 12.25 2.55 -5.77
C ARG A 42 13.46 2.70 -4.83
N GLY A 43 14.30 1.67 -4.82
CA GLY A 43 15.32 1.35 -3.81
C GLY A 43 16.54 2.26 -3.63
N ASP A 44 16.60 3.45 -4.21
CA ASP A 44 17.77 4.35 -4.11
C ASP A 44 17.54 5.57 -3.19
N GLY A 45 16.51 5.50 -2.35
CA GLY A 45 16.12 6.56 -1.42
C GLY A 45 15.24 7.66 -2.06
N PRO A 46 14.93 8.74 -1.31
CA PRO A 46 14.01 9.77 -1.77
C PRO A 46 14.49 10.52 -3.02
N SER A 47 13.85 10.27 -4.16
CA SER A 47 14.08 10.98 -5.43
C SER A 47 12.78 11.04 -6.25
N VAL A 48 12.72 11.92 -7.24
CA VAL A 48 11.54 12.03 -8.12
C VAL A 48 11.51 10.86 -9.10
N GLU A 49 12.69 10.41 -9.52
CA GLU A 49 12.94 9.30 -10.44
C GLU A 49 12.50 7.96 -9.84
N ASN A 50 12.50 7.86 -8.51
CA ASN A 50 12.10 6.65 -7.79
C ASN A 50 10.59 6.57 -7.53
N LEU A 51 9.81 7.58 -7.91
CA LEU A 51 8.35 7.55 -7.75
C LEU A 51 7.70 6.57 -8.76
N PRO A 52 6.59 5.92 -8.39
CA PRO A 52 5.69 5.30 -9.34
C PRO A 52 5.31 6.25 -10.48
N ASP A 53 4.91 5.70 -11.63
CA ASP A 53 4.48 6.48 -12.78
C ASP A 53 3.07 7.05 -12.58
N PHE A 54 2.98 8.09 -11.76
CA PHE A 54 1.76 8.82 -11.49
C PHE A 54 1.29 9.69 -12.66
N SER A 55 2.06 9.80 -13.76
CA SER A 55 1.60 10.50 -14.97
C SER A 55 0.40 9.80 -15.64
N LYS A 56 0.19 8.52 -15.32
CA LYS A 56 -0.97 7.73 -15.74
C LYS A 56 -2.28 8.15 -15.05
N LEU A 57 -2.20 9.01 -14.03
CA LEU A 57 -3.36 9.52 -13.29
C LEU A 57 -3.66 10.95 -13.69
N ASP A 58 -4.93 11.22 -13.94
CA ASP A 58 -5.48 12.54 -14.27
C ASP A 58 -6.30 13.16 -13.12
N THR A 59 -6.60 12.36 -12.09
CA THR A 59 -7.53 12.69 -11.03
C THR A 59 -7.00 12.29 -9.66
N LYS A 60 -7.47 12.99 -8.62
CA LYS A 60 -7.20 12.62 -7.23
C LYS A 60 -8.04 11.42 -6.81
N VAL A 61 -7.46 10.53 -6.02
CA VAL A 61 -8.10 9.35 -5.41
C VAL A 61 -8.81 9.67 -4.10
N ASP A 62 -9.83 8.87 -3.81
CA ASP A 62 -10.65 8.95 -2.59
C ASP A 62 -9.94 8.33 -1.37
N ALA A 63 -9.13 7.31 -1.59
CA ALA A 63 -8.43 6.61 -0.53
C ALA A 63 -7.04 6.10 -0.95
N VAL A 64 -6.19 5.89 0.05
CA VAL A 64 -4.94 5.12 -0.08
C VAL A 64 -4.98 4.00 0.94
N ILE A 65 -4.64 2.78 0.55
CA ILE A 65 -4.64 1.62 1.43
C ILE A 65 -3.24 1.02 1.41
N ILE A 66 -2.60 0.96 2.58
CA ILE A 66 -1.22 0.49 2.73
C ILE A 66 -1.21 -0.93 3.30
N SER A 67 -0.53 -1.84 2.62
CA SER A 67 -0.35 -3.23 3.03
C SER A 67 0.61 -3.34 4.22
N HIS A 68 1.79 -2.72 4.13
CA HIS A 68 2.83 -2.77 5.17
C HIS A 68 3.84 -1.62 5.08
N ALA A 69 4.71 -1.51 6.09
CA ALA A 69 5.53 -0.31 6.33
C ALA A 69 6.94 -0.34 5.70
N HIS A 70 7.16 -1.12 4.64
CA HIS A 70 8.40 -1.01 3.87
C HIS A 70 8.39 0.20 2.95
N ASN A 71 9.57 0.78 2.70
CA ASN A 71 9.70 2.03 1.94
C ASN A 71 9.22 1.89 0.48
N ASP A 72 9.34 0.71 -0.09
CA ASP A 72 8.81 0.37 -1.40
C ASP A 72 7.29 0.16 -1.44
N HIS A 73 6.60 0.32 -0.30
CA HIS A 73 5.14 0.38 -0.16
C HIS A 73 4.62 1.71 0.41
N ILE A 74 5.46 2.51 1.08
CA ILE A 74 5.04 3.79 1.70
C ILE A 74 5.83 5.03 1.25
N GLY A 75 6.93 4.87 0.52
CA GLY A 75 7.90 5.92 0.25
C GLY A 75 7.38 7.07 -0.63
N SER A 76 6.37 6.85 -1.46
CA SER A 76 5.71 7.94 -2.20
C SER A 76 4.47 8.48 -1.51
N LEU A 77 4.11 7.99 -0.31
CA LEU A 77 2.94 8.49 0.43
C LEU A 77 2.93 10.01 0.64
N PRO A 78 4.05 10.70 0.92
CA PRO A 78 4.07 12.17 1.01
C PRO A 78 3.78 12.86 -0.34
N PHE A 79 4.20 12.25 -1.45
CA PHE A 79 3.89 12.72 -2.79
C PHE A 79 2.41 12.52 -3.13
N VAL A 80 1.87 11.34 -2.85
CA VAL A 80 0.46 11.01 -3.01
C VAL A 80 -0.41 11.93 -2.17
N LEU A 81 -0.07 12.14 -0.89
CA LEU A 81 -0.82 13.01 0.03
C LEU A 81 -1.07 14.41 -0.56
N LYS A 82 -0.04 15.00 -1.18
CA LYS A 82 -0.10 16.37 -1.69
C LYS A 82 -0.71 16.49 -3.09
N ASN A 83 -0.44 15.52 -3.95
CA ASN A 83 -0.77 15.65 -5.37
C ASN A 83 -1.99 14.82 -5.78
N PHE A 84 -2.18 13.66 -5.17
CA PHE A 84 -3.12 12.64 -5.66
C PHE A 84 -4.20 12.23 -4.65
N LEU A 85 -4.07 12.51 -3.36
CA LEU A 85 -5.15 12.22 -2.41
C LEU A 85 -6.08 13.44 -2.29
N LYS A 86 -7.40 13.22 -2.41
CA LYS A 86 -8.42 14.24 -2.16
C LYS A 86 -8.28 14.84 -0.75
N ASP A 87 -8.80 16.04 -0.56
CA ASP A 87 -8.58 16.79 0.69
C ASP A 87 -9.25 16.10 1.88
N ASP A 88 -10.43 15.52 1.65
CA ASP A 88 -11.19 14.66 2.56
C ASP A 88 -10.78 13.17 2.53
N GLY A 89 -9.93 12.79 1.57
CA GLY A 89 -9.48 11.42 1.38
C GLY A 89 -8.68 10.87 2.56
N LYS A 90 -8.77 9.56 2.77
CA LYS A 90 -8.20 8.87 3.94
C LYS A 90 -7.13 7.86 3.55
N ILE A 91 -6.20 7.63 4.48
CA ILE A 91 -5.17 6.60 4.36
C ILE A 91 -5.52 5.46 5.32
N TYR A 92 -5.61 4.23 4.84
CA TYR A 92 -5.97 3.07 5.65
C TYR A 92 -4.79 2.15 5.80
N MET A 93 -4.52 1.70 7.02
CA MET A 93 -3.50 0.69 7.31
C MET A 93 -3.76 0.05 8.66
N THR A 94 -3.07 -1.06 8.95
CA THR A 94 -3.15 -1.66 10.28
C THR A 94 -2.57 -0.74 11.36
N SER A 95 -3.05 -0.86 12.60
CA SER A 95 -2.52 -0.08 13.72
C SER A 95 -0.99 -0.24 13.88
N LYS A 96 -0.49 -1.47 13.68
CA LYS A 96 0.94 -1.81 13.71
C LYS A 96 1.70 -1.15 12.56
N THR A 97 1.19 -1.26 11.32
CA THR A 97 1.77 -0.61 10.14
C THR A 97 1.81 0.90 10.31
N SER A 98 0.79 1.53 10.90
CA SER A 98 0.76 2.97 11.15
C SER A 98 1.90 3.45 12.04
N ILE A 99 2.22 2.71 13.10
CA ILE A 99 3.31 3.08 14.02
C ILE A 99 4.67 3.00 13.29
N ILE A 100 4.90 1.90 12.57
CA ILE A 100 6.17 1.68 11.86
C ILE A 100 6.29 2.67 10.71
N ALA A 101 5.25 2.86 9.91
CA ALA A 101 5.24 3.79 8.78
C ALA A 101 5.50 5.23 9.23
N ALA A 102 4.87 5.68 10.32
CA ALA A 102 5.11 7.01 10.87
C ALA A 102 6.58 7.21 11.29
N LYS A 103 7.19 6.19 11.90
CA LYS A 103 8.61 6.23 12.28
C LYS A 103 9.51 6.23 11.05
N THR A 104 9.31 5.32 10.11
CA THR A 104 10.07 5.20 8.86
C THR A 104 10.03 6.50 8.06
N LEU A 105 8.85 7.07 7.86
CA LEU A 105 8.67 8.31 7.09
C LEU A 105 9.32 9.52 7.80
N LYS A 106 9.22 9.62 9.14
CA LYS A 106 9.90 10.67 9.91
C LYS A 106 11.42 10.54 9.86
N ASP A 107 11.96 9.33 9.85
CA ASP A 107 13.40 9.13 9.71
C ASP A 107 13.88 9.45 8.29
N SER A 108 13.11 9.08 7.25
CA SER A 108 13.36 9.54 5.87
C SER A 108 13.34 11.07 5.76
N ALA A 109 12.39 11.74 6.42
CA ALA A 109 12.33 13.21 6.46
C ALA A 109 13.59 13.84 7.07
N LYS A 110 14.12 13.26 8.15
CA LYS A 110 15.39 13.73 8.76
C LYS A 110 16.56 13.58 7.78
N ILE A 111 16.67 12.43 7.11
CA ILE A 111 17.72 12.18 6.10
C ILE A 111 17.63 13.22 4.99
N VAL A 112 16.42 13.48 4.47
CA VAL A 112 16.17 14.45 3.41
C VAL A 112 16.50 15.89 3.84
N SER A 113 16.19 16.26 5.09
CA SER A 113 16.50 17.57 5.65
C SER A 113 17.98 17.79 5.98
N GLY A 114 18.76 16.71 6.07
CA GLY A 114 20.17 16.75 6.44
C GLY A 114 21.09 17.30 5.35
N LYS A 115 22.38 16.98 5.43
CA LYS A 115 23.41 17.47 4.50
C LYS A 115 23.37 16.81 3.10
N GLY A 116 22.40 15.93 2.83
CA GLY A 116 22.24 15.25 1.55
C GLY A 116 21.85 16.20 0.41
N LYS A 117 22.30 15.89 -0.81
CA LYS A 117 21.92 16.59 -2.04
C LYS A 117 20.56 16.09 -2.56
N PHE A 118 19.49 16.38 -1.83
CA PHE A 118 18.11 16.14 -2.29
C PHE A 118 17.55 17.37 -3.02
N SER A 119 16.70 17.12 -4.03
CA SER A 119 16.02 18.19 -4.76
C SER A 119 15.10 19.00 -3.82
N SER A 120 14.83 20.26 -4.16
CA SER A 120 13.91 21.11 -3.40
C SER A 120 12.49 20.52 -3.34
N VAL A 121 12.08 19.82 -4.41
CA VAL A 121 10.82 19.09 -4.49
C VAL A 121 10.76 18.01 -3.40
N ILE A 122 11.77 17.14 -3.33
CA ILE A 122 11.81 16.04 -2.34
C ILE A 122 11.87 16.59 -0.91
N LYS A 123 12.64 17.66 -0.67
CA LYS A 123 12.68 18.34 0.64
C LYS A 123 11.32 18.88 1.07
N LYS A 124 10.53 19.42 0.14
CA LYS A 124 9.18 19.90 0.41
C LYS A 124 8.20 18.76 0.69
N LEU A 125 8.34 17.64 -0.03
CA LEU A 125 7.49 16.46 0.14
C LEU A 125 7.73 15.75 1.48
N TYR A 126 8.98 15.62 1.89
CA TYR A 126 9.39 15.00 3.15
C TYR A 126 9.51 16.02 4.30
N SER A 127 8.64 17.03 4.34
CA SER A 127 8.59 17.97 5.46
C SER A 127 7.92 17.35 6.69
N ASN A 128 8.28 17.81 7.89
CA ASN A 128 7.64 17.34 9.13
C ASN A 128 6.12 17.55 9.11
N GLN A 129 5.66 18.68 8.57
CA GLN A 129 4.23 18.96 8.41
C GLN A 129 3.53 17.88 7.58
N ASN A 130 4.13 17.46 6.46
CA ASN A 130 3.53 16.41 5.64
C ASN A 130 3.50 15.06 6.36
N MET A 131 4.48 14.78 7.22
CA MET A 131 4.47 13.53 8.02
C MET A 131 3.34 13.55 9.05
N ASP A 132 3.12 14.70 9.68
CA ASP A 132 2.02 14.86 10.63
C ASP A 132 0.66 14.83 9.91
N ASP A 133 0.54 15.46 8.73
CA ASP A 133 -0.66 15.37 7.87
C ASP A 133 -0.97 13.90 7.47
N ILE A 134 0.05 13.09 7.16
CA ILE A 134 -0.14 11.66 6.87
C ILE A 134 -0.71 10.94 8.09
N ILE A 135 -0.17 11.20 9.28
CA ILE A 135 -0.63 10.58 10.54
C ILE A 135 -2.09 10.99 10.81
N ASP A 136 -2.43 12.26 10.65
CA ASP A 136 -3.78 12.79 10.90
C ASP A 136 -4.82 12.25 9.90
N ARG A 137 -4.42 11.99 8.65
CA ARG A 137 -5.29 11.38 7.63
C ARG A 137 -5.33 9.85 7.71
N THR A 138 -4.56 9.23 8.61
CA THR A 138 -4.49 7.76 8.75
C THR A 138 -5.62 7.23 9.63
N ILE A 139 -6.40 6.32 9.08
CA ILE A 139 -7.38 5.49 9.77
C ILE A 139 -6.75 4.13 10.06
N LYS A 140 -6.62 3.81 11.34
CA LYS A 140 -6.07 2.54 11.82
C LYS A 140 -7.18 1.50 11.83
N VAL A 141 -6.92 0.34 11.24
CA VAL A 141 -7.90 -0.73 11.11
C VAL A 141 -7.31 -2.03 11.64
N ASP A 142 -8.08 -2.78 12.42
CA ASP A 142 -7.64 -4.10 12.90
C ASP A 142 -7.95 -5.18 11.86
N TYR A 143 -7.21 -6.28 11.94
CA TYR A 143 -7.44 -7.43 11.07
C TYR A 143 -8.85 -8.00 11.25
N ASN A 144 -9.37 -8.60 10.17
CA ASN A 144 -10.66 -9.28 10.11
C ASN A 144 -11.88 -8.38 10.38
N ASN A 145 -11.70 -7.06 10.46
CA ASN A 145 -12.77 -6.10 10.60
C ASN A 145 -13.16 -5.53 9.23
N GLU A 146 -14.46 -5.55 8.95
CA GLU A 146 -15.01 -4.96 7.73
C GLU A 146 -15.22 -3.45 7.92
N ILE A 147 -14.55 -2.66 7.10
CA ILE A 147 -14.62 -1.20 7.11
C ILE A 147 -15.31 -0.70 5.85
N LYS A 148 -16.23 0.26 6.01
CA LYS A 148 -16.85 0.95 4.89
C LYS A 148 -15.91 2.02 4.34
N LEU A 149 -15.56 1.92 3.06
CA LEU A 149 -14.83 2.99 2.36
C LEU A 149 -15.80 4.07 1.84
N ASN A 150 -16.99 3.63 1.43
CA ASN A 150 -18.16 4.46 1.14
C ASN A 150 -19.44 3.62 1.38
N ASP A 151 -20.58 4.06 0.87
CA ASP A 151 -21.86 3.33 1.05
C ASP A 151 -21.82 1.91 0.48
N ASP A 152 -21.06 1.69 -0.59
CA ASP A 152 -21.09 0.48 -1.42
C ASP A 152 -19.89 -0.47 -1.17
N ILE A 153 -18.69 0.09 -0.98
CA ILE A 153 -17.43 -0.64 -0.98
C ILE A 153 -16.99 -0.89 0.45
N ARG A 154 -16.55 -2.12 0.69
CA ARG A 154 -16.00 -2.60 1.95
C ARG A 154 -14.55 -3.03 1.78
N MET A 155 -13.79 -2.90 2.85
CA MET A 155 -12.40 -3.34 2.95
C MET A 155 -12.23 -4.23 4.18
N VAL A 156 -11.43 -5.28 4.04
CA VAL A 156 -10.96 -6.13 5.16
C VAL A 156 -9.46 -6.31 5.05
N PHE A 157 -8.74 -6.15 6.16
CA PHE A 157 -7.33 -6.54 6.27
C PHE A 157 -7.21 -7.95 6.84
N TYR A 158 -6.35 -8.76 6.24
CA TYR A 158 -5.93 -10.07 6.73
C TYR A 158 -4.43 -10.06 7.03
N ASP A 159 -3.96 -10.87 7.97
CA ASP A 159 -2.54 -10.92 8.31
C ASP A 159 -1.75 -11.53 7.15
N ALA A 160 -0.84 -10.78 6.53
CA ALA A 160 -0.02 -11.28 5.42
C ALA A 160 1.20 -12.08 5.90
N GLY A 161 1.54 -11.97 7.18
CA GLY A 161 2.67 -12.68 7.77
C GLY A 161 4.05 -12.31 7.22
N HIS A 162 4.20 -11.21 6.48
CA HIS A 162 5.50 -10.77 5.93
C HIS A 162 6.33 -9.99 6.94
N VAL A 163 5.72 -8.97 7.55
CA VAL A 163 6.32 -8.17 8.62
C VAL A 163 5.28 -7.85 9.68
N TYR A 164 5.71 -7.37 10.84
CA TYR A 164 4.79 -7.04 11.92
C TYR A 164 3.79 -5.95 11.51
N GLY A 165 2.52 -6.33 11.34
CA GLY A 165 1.46 -5.44 10.87
C GLY A 165 1.15 -5.53 9.37
N SER A 166 1.90 -6.34 8.61
CA SER A 166 1.64 -6.53 7.18
C SER A 166 0.25 -7.11 6.93
N SER A 167 -0.36 -6.70 5.83
CA SER A 167 -1.74 -7.07 5.54
C SER A 167 -2.00 -7.36 4.07
N SER A 168 -2.76 -8.43 3.84
CA SER A 168 -3.46 -8.63 2.58
C SER A 168 -4.82 -7.94 2.66
N ILE A 169 -5.29 -7.40 1.54
CA ILE A 169 -6.42 -6.48 1.47
C ILE A 169 -7.49 -7.11 0.60
N LEU A 170 -8.68 -7.30 1.16
CA LEU A 170 -9.87 -7.65 0.42
C LEU A 170 -10.75 -6.40 0.25
N LEU A 171 -11.01 -6.03 -0.99
CA LEU A 171 -12.00 -5.03 -1.37
C LEU A 171 -13.20 -5.72 -1.98
N LYS A 172 -14.41 -5.34 -1.58
CA LYS A 172 -15.63 -5.94 -2.11
C LYS A 172 -16.82 -4.98 -2.14
N ASP A 173 -17.67 -5.16 -3.12
CA ASP A 173 -19.07 -4.73 -3.08
C ASP A 173 -19.98 -5.96 -3.21
N GLU A 174 -21.29 -5.76 -3.40
CA GLU A 174 -22.26 -6.86 -3.52
C GLU A 174 -22.01 -7.81 -4.71
N ASN A 175 -21.29 -7.37 -5.76
CA ASN A 175 -21.19 -8.07 -7.03
C ASN A 175 -19.75 -8.36 -7.48
N PHE A 176 -18.75 -7.74 -6.85
CA PHE A 176 -17.36 -7.84 -7.25
C PHE A 176 -16.42 -7.78 -6.05
N SER A 177 -15.31 -8.51 -6.15
CA SER A 177 -14.27 -8.60 -5.14
C SER A 177 -12.86 -8.58 -5.74
N LEU A 178 -11.97 -7.80 -5.13
CA LEU A 178 -10.55 -7.74 -5.47
C LEU A 178 -9.73 -8.06 -4.23
N PHE A 179 -8.79 -8.98 -4.37
CA PHE A 179 -7.85 -9.35 -3.33
C PHE A 179 -6.44 -8.93 -3.71
N TYR A 180 -5.77 -8.18 -2.83
CA TYR A 180 -4.39 -7.78 -3.01
C TYR A 180 -3.56 -8.37 -1.87
N THR A 181 -2.54 -9.18 -2.20
CA THR A 181 -1.78 -9.87 -1.16
C THR A 181 -0.85 -8.95 -0.39
N GLY A 182 -0.37 -7.88 -1.03
CA GLY A 182 0.88 -7.25 -0.62
C GLY A 182 2.03 -8.26 -0.74
N ASP A 183 3.10 -7.99 -0.01
CA ASP A 183 4.09 -9.02 0.28
C ASP A 183 3.56 -9.94 1.38
N PHE A 184 3.75 -11.25 1.24
CA PHE A 184 3.25 -12.23 2.19
C PHE A 184 4.26 -13.35 2.45
N ASN A 185 4.13 -13.98 3.62
CA ASN A 185 4.90 -15.17 3.96
C ASN A 185 4.00 -16.20 4.64
N CYS A 186 4.13 -17.46 4.24
CA CYS A 186 3.36 -18.57 4.82
C CYS A 186 4.01 -19.14 6.09
N ALA A 187 5.29 -18.87 6.34
CA ALA A 187 6.01 -19.37 7.50
C ALA A 187 5.72 -18.53 8.75
N GLU A 188 5.48 -19.19 9.89
CA GLU A 188 5.44 -18.54 11.19
C GLU A 188 6.87 -18.24 11.67
N THR A 189 7.09 -17.04 12.23
CA THR A 189 8.36 -16.63 12.82
C THR A 189 8.18 -16.34 14.31
N PHE A 190 9.26 -16.03 15.02
CA PHE A 190 9.18 -15.65 16.44
C PHE A 190 8.40 -14.33 16.66
N ILE A 191 8.37 -13.45 15.66
CA ILE A 191 7.87 -12.07 15.77
C ILE A 191 6.52 -11.84 15.08
N HIS A 192 6.10 -12.70 14.16
CA HIS A 192 4.80 -12.64 13.50
C HIS A 192 4.35 -14.02 13.04
N ASN A 193 3.03 -14.16 12.82
CA ASN A 193 2.48 -15.38 12.24
C ASN A 193 2.81 -15.44 10.74
N GLY A 194 2.58 -16.59 10.12
CA GLY A 194 2.40 -16.68 8.67
C GLY A 194 1.05 -16.09 8.26
N VAL A 195 0.80 -16.06 6.95
CA VAL A 195 -0.45 -15.55 6.37
C VAL A 195 -1.68 -16.20 7.02
N ARG A 196 -2.67 -15.38 7.39
CA ARG A 196 -3.96 -15.82 7.96
C ARG A 196 -5.10 -15.19 7.19
N ILE A 197 -5.62 -15.94 6.22
CA ILE A 197 -6.78 -15.62 5.40
C ILE A 197 -7.85 -16.71 5.57
N PRO A 198 -9.14 -16.41 5.38
CA PRO A 198 -10.19 -17.43 5.41
C PRO A 198 -10.01 -18.47 4.30
N ASP A 199 -10.15 -19.75 4.62
CA ASP A 199 -10.02 -20.86 3.63
C ASP A 199 -11.04 -20.75 2.48
N ASN A 200 -12.17 -20.12 2.73
CA ASN A 200 -13.24 -19.91 1.76
C ASN A 200 -13.19 -18.52 1.09
N LEU A 201 -12.06 -17.80 1.20
CA LEU A 201 -11.92 -16.51 0.54
C LEU A 201 -11.93 -16.70 -0.98
N THR A 202 -12.84 -16.00 -1.65
CA THR A 202 -12.92 -15.93 -3.10
C THR A 202 -12.78 -14.49 -3.55
N ALA A 203 -12.11 -14.28 -4.68
CA ALA A 203 -11.99 -12.97 -5.31
C ALA A 203 -12.18 -13.08 -6.83
N ASP A 204 -12.83 -12.08 -7.44
CA ASP A 204 -12.92 -11.98 -8.90
C ASP A 204 -11.58 -11.59 -9.53
N ILE A 205 -10.80 -10.74 -8.85
CA ILE A 205 -9.44 -10.35 -9.23
C ILE A 205 -8.50 -10.58 -8.06
N MET A 206 -7.34 -11.17 -8.32
CA MET A 206 -6.24 -11.24 -7.37
C MET A 206 -5.01 -10.51 -7.93
N ILE A 207 -4.42 -9.61 -7.14
CA ILE A 207 -3.13 -8.99 -7.39
C ILE A 207 -2.16 -9.57 -6.37
N THR A 208 -1.10 -10.25 -6.84
CA THR A 208 -0.15 -10.93 -5.97
C THR A 208 1.30 -10.64 -6.36
N GLU A 209 2.18 -10.64 -5.36
CA GLU A 209 3.62 -10.55 -5.59
C GLU A 209 4.19 -11.80 -6.28
N THR A 210 5.36 -11.67 -6.89
CA THR A 210 6.07 -12.78 -7.53
C THR A 210 7.56 -12.82 -7.17
N THR A 211 7.95 -12.18 -6.06
CA THR A 211 9.35 -11.94 -5.66
C THR A 211 10.19 -13.21 -5.60
N ASN A 212 9.58 -14.32 -5.19
CA ASN A 212 10.25 -15.61 -5.03
C ASN A 212 9.80 -16.67 -6.05
N TYR A 213 9.06 -16.31 -7.11
CA TYR A 213 8.47 -17.27 -8.06
C TYR A 213 9.48 -18.27 -8.65
N SER A 214 10.71 -17.83 -8.93
CA SER A 214 11.77 -18.69 -9.50
C SER A 214 12.75 -19.27 -8.47
N LYS A 215 12.58 -18.98 -7.17
CA LYS A 215 13.47 -19.50 -6.13
C LYS A 215 12.95 -20.84 -5.61
N SER A 216 13.78 -21.88 -5.66
CA SER A 216 13.48 -23.17 -5.02
C SER A 216 13.42 -23.02 -3.50
N GLU A 217 12.51 -23.74 -2.83
CA GLU A 217 12.34 -23.72 -1.35
C GLU A 217 13.65 -23.94 -0.57
N ALA A 218 14.59 -24.71 -1.11
CA ALA A 218 15.91 -24.96 -0.50
C ALA A 218 16.73 -23.67 -0.30
N ASN A 219 16.53 -22.64 -1.13
CA ASN A 219 17.24 -21.37 -1.04
C ASN A 219 16.62 -20.43 0.01
N LEU A 220 15.35 -20.60 0.37
CA LEU A 220 14.65 -19.77 1.36
C LEU A 220 15.07 -20.16 2.80
N LYS A 221 15.19 -21.46 3.08
CA LYS A 221 15.60 -21.98 4.41
C LYS A 221 17.04 -21.62 4.82
N ASN A 222 17.90 -21.29 3.86
CA ASN A 222 19.28 -20.87 4.16
C ASN A 222 19.40 -19.39 4.54
N GLN A 223 18.37 -18.56 4.31
CA GLN A 223 18.37 -17.15 4.70
C GLN A 223 17.88 -16.91 6.14
N GLU A 224 17.16 -17.87 6.73
CA GLU A 224 16.69 -17.82 8.12
C GLU A 224 17.74 -18.31 9.15
N LYS A 225 18.93 -18.71 8.68
CA LYS A 225 20.08 -19.01 9.54
C LYS A 225 20.99 -17.78 9.64
N ILE A 226 20.57 -16.78 10.40
CA ILE A 226 21.45 -15.74 10.95
C ILE A 226 21.29 -15.73 12.46
#